data_AF-A0A4U6P6J0-F1
#
_entry.id   AF-A0A4U6P6J0-F1
#
_cell.length_a   1.000
_cell.length_b   1.000
_cell.length_c   1.000
_cell.angle_alpha   90.00
_cell.angle_beta   90.00
_cell.angle_gamma   90.00
#
_symmetry.space_group_name_H-M   'P 1'
#
loop_
_entity.id
_entity.type
_entity.pdbx_description
1 polymer ?
#
loop_
_entity_poly.entity_id
_entity_poly.type
_entity_poly.pdbx_seq_one_letter_code
_entity_poly.pdbx_strand_id
1 'polypeptide(L)' 'MPTVEVFEKDEMTPLFQGDFSFLPRIGEYISKDAGGYFDYYNVVEVWHREEGATGVFRACIRVEIND' A
#
# COMPACT_ATOMS: atom_id res chain seq x y z
N MET A 1 -9.90 -8.51 7.14
CA MET A 1 -8.73 -7.63 7.20
C MET A 1 -8.95 -6.57 6.12
N PRO A 2 -8.79 -5.26 6.39
CA PRO A 2 -8.89 -4.27 5.32
C PRO A 2 -7.86 -4.50 4.23
N THR A 3 -8.32 -4.54 2.98
CA THR A 3 -7.47 -4.54 1.80
C THR A 3 -6.99 -3.11 1.53
N VAL A 4 -5.67 -2.95 1.42
CA VAL A 4 -4.99 -1.69 1.17
C VAL A 4 -4.30 -1.75 -0.19
N GLU A 5 -4.49 -0.72 -1.01
CA GLU A 5 -3.78 -0.55 -2.28
C GLU A 5 -2.42 0.10 -2.03
N VAL A 6 -1.35 -0.51 -2.53
CA VAL A 6 0.04 -0.05 -2.34
C VAL A 6 0.56 0.49 -3.67
N PHE A 7 1.05 1.72 -3.66
CA PHE A 7 1.56 2.43 -4.84
C PHE A 7 3.03 2.79 -4.68
N GLU A 8 3.75 2.82 -5.80
CA GLU A 8 5.06 3.46 -5.88
C GLU A 8 4.93 4.89 -6.42
N LYS A 9 6.07 5.59 -6.54
CA LYS A 9 6.13 6.96 -7.00
C LYS A 9 5.60 7.09 -8.44
N ASP A 10 4.74 8.07 -8.66
CA ASP A 10 4.21 8.47 -9.97
C ASP A 10 3.36 7.40 -10.69
N GLU A 11 2.78 6.44 -9.95
CA GLU A 11 1.90 5.42 -10.52
C GLU A 11 0.41 5.75 -10.39
N MET A 12 -0.33 5.54 -11.49
CA MET A 12 -1.81 5.60 -11.51
C MET A 12 -2.45 4.25 -11.17
N THR A 13 -1.64 3.20 -11.05
CA THR A 13 -2.04 1.82 -10.76
C THR A 13 -1.35 1.32 -9.50
N PRO A 14 -2.01 0.51 -8.67
CA PRO A 14 -1.35 -0.08 -7.51
C PRO A 14 -0.25 -1.05 -7.95
N LEU A 15 0.92 -0.99 -7.30
CA LEU A 15 1.98 -1.98 -7.41
C LEU A 15 1.48 -3.36 -6.93
N PHE A 16 0.73 -3.36 -5.82
CA PHE A 16 0.03 -4.54 -5.32
C PHE A 16 -1.10 -4.16 -4.35
N GLN A 17 -1.88 -5.17 -3.94
CA GLN A 17 -2.84 -5.07 -2.85
C GLN A 17 -2.43 -6.00 -1.71
N GLY A 18 -2.58 -5.54 -0.48
CA GLY A 18 -2.27 -6.31 0.72
C GLY A 18 -3.40 -6.26 1.74
N ASP A 19 -3.62 -7.37 2.42
CA ASP A 19 -4.54 -7.43 3.56
C ASP A 19 -3.77 -7.18 4.84
N PHE A 20 -4.14 -6.13 5.56
CA PHE A 20 -3.47 -5.76 6.80
C PHE A 20 -4.43 -5.87 7.97
N SER A 21 -3.92 -6.18 9.17
CA SER A 21 -4.74 -6.16 10.38
C SER A 21 -5.09 -4.74 10.83
N PHE A 22 -4.30 -3.76 10.39
CA PHE A 22 -4.46 -2.33 10.63
C PHE A 22 -3.86 -1.56 9.45
N LEU A 23 -4.31 -0.32 9.23
CA LEU A 23 -3.74 0.53 8.17
C LEU A 23 -2.29 0.92 8.53
N PRO A 24 -1.30 0.61 7.67
CA PRO A 24 0.07 1.06 7.88
C PRO A 24 0.17 2.60 7.96
N ARG A 25 1.08 3.09 8.80
CA ARG A 25 1.30 4.52 9.04
C ARG A 25 2.54 5.03 8.32
N ILE A 26 2.58 6.33 8.07
CA ILE A 26 3.78 7.00 7.54
C ILE A 26 4.97 6.73 8.47
N GLY A 27 6.10 6.31 7.89
CA GLY A 27 7.32 5.93 8.58
C GLY A 27 7.37 4.46 9.03
N GLU A 28 6.29 3.69 8.87
CA GLU A 28 6.32 2.25 9.09
C GLU A 28 6.90 1.50 7.89
N TYR A 29 7.30 0.25 8.14
CA TYR A 29 7.90 -0.64 7.17
C TYR A 29 6.92 -1.76 6.81
N ILE A 30 6.81 -2.08 5.53
CA ILE A 30 6.10 -3.26 5.06
C ILE A 30 7.06 -4.15 4.26
N SER A 31 6.81 -5.46 4.29
CA SER A 31 7.56 -6.43 3.49
C SER A 31 6.59 -7.25 2.64
N LYS A 32 6.98 -7.55 1.41
CA LYS A 32 6.23 -8.40 0.48
C LYS A 32 7.05 -9.63 0.11
N ASP A 33 6.43 -10.81 0.19
CA ASP A 33 7.06 -12.06 -0.27
C ASP A 33 7.25 -12.01 -1.80
N ALA A 34 8.48 -12.28 -2.24
CA ALA A 34 8.90 -12.27 -3.64
C ALA A 34 9.40 -13.65 -4.12
N GLY A 35 8.97 -14.74 -3.47
CA GLY A 35 9.30 -16.11 -3.88
C GLY A 35 10.66 -16.58 -3.37
N GLY A 36 10.87 -16.50 -2.05
CA GLY A 36 12.09 -16.96 -1.39
C GLY A 36 12.96 -15.84 -0.79
N TYR A 37 12.54 -14.59 -0.98
CA TYR A 37 13.05 -13.40 -0.29
C TYR A 37 11.91 -12.40 -0.07
N PHE A 38 12.21 -11.27 0.57
CA PHE A 38 11.25 -10.20 0.82
C PHE A 38 11.73 -8.89 0.18
N ASP A 39 10.81 -8.20 -0.49
CA ASP A 39 10.97 -6.79 -0.84
C ASP A 39 10.54 -5.94 0.35
N TYR A 40 11.37 -4.98 0.75
CA TYR A 40 11.12 -4.11 1.89
C TYR A 40 10.79 -2.70 1.42
N TYR A 41 9.79 -2.09 2.05
CA TYR A 41 9.32 -0.78 1.68
C TYR A 41 9.03 0.10 2.89
N ASN A 42 9.25 1.40 2.72
CA ASN A 42 8.91 2.45 3.67
C ASN A 42 7.60 3.11 3.26
N VAL A 43 6.65 3.25 4.18
CA VAL A 43 5.41 3.98 3.94
C VAL A 43 5.68 5.48 4.03
N VAL A 44 5.44 6.19 2.93
CA VAL A 44 5.71 7.63 2.82
C VAL A 44 4.45 8.48 2.73
N GLU A 45 3.30 7.86 2.42
CA GLU A 45 2.01 8.55 2.32
C GLU A 45 0.85 7.59 2.59
N VAL A 46 -0.25 8.12 3.14
CA VAL A 46 -1.49 7.38 3.41
C VAL A 46 -2.67 8.25 3.03
N TRP A 47 -3.60 7.73 2.23
CA TRP A 47 -4.83 8.43 1.84
C TRP A 47 -5.98 7.45 1.63
N HIS A 48 -7.18 8.01 1.43
CA HIS A 48 -8.36 7.24 1.03
C HIS A 48 -8.85 7.74 -0.32
N ARG A 49 -9.08 6.80 -1.25
CA ARG A 49 -9.68 7.07 -2.56
C ARG A 49 -11.14 6.65 -2.54
N GLU A 50 -12.02 7.52 -3.01
CA GLU A 50 -13.40 7.13 -3.28
C GLU A 50 -13.48 6.34 -4.59
N GLU A 51 -14.09 5.16 -4.53
CA GLU A 51 -14.39 4.35 -5.71
C GLU A 51 -15.67 4.87 -6.36
N GLY A 52 -15.54 5.72 -7.39
CA GLY A 52 -16.66 6.49 -7.94
C GLY A 52 -17.88 5.70 -8.42
N ALA A 53 -17.76 4.40 -8.72
CA ALA A 53 -18.91 3.56 -9.10
C ALA A 53 -19.73 3.07 -7.89
N THR A 54 -19.10 2.95 -6.73
CA THR A 54 -19.68 2.33 -5.52
C THR A 54 -19.80 3.31 -4.35
N GLY A 55 -19.08 4.44 -4.40
CA GLY A 55 -18.93 5.39 -3.30
C GLY A 55 -18.10 4.85 -2.13
N VAL A 56 -17.47 3.69 -2.28
CA VAL A 56 -16.70 3.05 -1.22
C VAL A 56 -15.33 3.72 -1.10
N PHE A 57 -14.93 4.06 0.12
CA PHE A 57 -13.57 4.53 0.38
C PHE A 57 -12.61 3.35 0.51
N ARG A 58 -11.57 3.36 -0.31
CA ARG A 58 -10.47 2.41 -0.26
C ARG A 58 -9.24 3.06 0.33
N ALA A 59 -8.62 2.37 1.28
CA ALA A 59 -7.36 2.81 1.87
C ALA A 59 -6.21 2.56 0.90
N CYS A 60 -5.34 3.55 0.78
CA CYS A 60 -4.20 3.55 -0.11
C CYS A 60 -2.95 4.03 0.64
N ILE A 61 -1.80 3.46 0.30
CA ILE A 61 -0.51 3.89 0.80
C ILE A 61 0.48 4.04 -0.36
N ARG A 62 1.39 5.01 -0.23
CA ARG A 62 2.55 5.14 -1.14
C ARG A 62 3.77 4.68 -0.39
N VAL A 63 4.61 3.94 -1.09
CA VAL A 63 5.82 3.37 -0.54
C VAL A 63 7.05 3.69 -1.37
N GLU A 64 8.21 3.60 -0.73
CA GLU A 64 9.52 3.69 -1.37
C GLU A 64 10.33 2.45 -1.00
N ILE A 65 11.13 1.93 -1.94
CA ILE A 65 12.00 0.78 -1.70
C ILE A 65 13.00 1.11 -0.58
N ASN A 66 13.15 0.18 0.35
CA ASN A 66 14.15 0.23 1.40
C ASN A 66 15.25 -0.80 1.07
N ASP A 67 16.39 -0.32 0.59
CA ASP A 67 17.60 -1.12 0.29
C ASP A 67 18.40 -1.44 1.58
#